data_AF-A0AAC9L8I9-F1
#
_entry.id   AF-A0AAC9L8I9-F1
#
_cell.length_a   1.000
_cell.length_b   1.000
_cell.length_c   1.000
_cell.angle_alpha   90.00
_cell.angle_beta   90.00
_cell.angle_gamma   90.00
#
_symmetry.space_group_name_H-M   'P 1'
#
loop_
_entity.id
_entity.type
_entity.pdbx_description
1 polymer ?
#
loop_
_entity_poly.entity_id
_entity_poly.type
_entity_poly.pdbx_seq_one_letter_code
_entity_poly.pdbx_strand_id
1 'polypeptide(L)'
;MSTATVSLARDVLPGPRESDSSVVGMGDLLVAVPDDETELPCRVQDPDLWFAENPAELARAKQLCETCPIMAACLAGALARREPWGVWGGEIFERGSVIAKKRPRGRPRKADSPIITGKGAAA
;
A
#
# COMPACT_ATOMS: atom_id res chain seq x y z
N MET A 1 39.55 46.64 -50.98
CA MET A 1 40.29 47.79 -50.45
C MET A 1 40.17 47.74 -48.93
N SER A 2 41.27 47.91 -48.20
CA SER A 2 41.38 48.15 -46.73
C SER A 2 40.76 47.08 -45.80
N THR A 3 41.46 46.43 -44.84
CA THR A 3 42.19 46.96 -43.65
C THR A 3 41.33 47.89 -42.79
N ALA A 4 41.16 47.77 -41.47
CA ALA A 4 41.60 46.79 -40.45
C ALA A 4 40.51 46.83 -39.32
N THR A 5 40.62 46.33 -38.07
CA THR A 5 41.73 45.83 -37.23
C THR A 5 41.15 44.87 -36.16
N VAL A 6 42.00 44.11 -35.46
CA VAL A 6 41.64 43.43 -34.20
C VAL A 6 42.19 44.21 -32.99
N SER A 7 41.35 44.45 -31.98
CA SER A 7 41.71 44.60 -30.55
C SER A 7 40.42 44.53 -29.72
N LEU A 8 40.25 43.58 -28.79
CA LEU A 8 40.90 43.44 -27.48
C LEU A 8 40.37 44.42 -26.39
N ALA A 9 39.21 44.07 -25.87
CA ALA A 9 38.85 44.08 -24.45
C ALA A 9 38.22 42.69 -24.21
N ARG A 10 38.74 41.73 -23.44
CA ARG A 10 39.37 41.74 -22.10
C ARG A 10 38.54 42.50 -21.07
N ASP A 11 38.32 41.78 -19.96
CA ASP A 11 37.70 42.21 -18.70
C ASP A 11 36.17 42.45 -18.82
N VAL A 12 35.29 41.74 -18.11
CA VAL A 12 35.47 40.93 -16.89
C VAL A 12 34.67 39.61 -17.01
N LEU A 13 35.33 38.47 -16.84
CA LEU A 13 34.66 37.24 -16.42
C LEU A 13 34.47 37.32 -14.89
N PRO A 14 33.24 37.25 -14.35
CA PRO A 14 33.09 37.00 -12.91
C PRO A 14 33.71 35.64 -12.60
N GLY A 15 34.66 35.62 -11.68
CA GLY A 15 35.35 34.39 -11.28
C GLY A 15 34.39 33.37 -10.64
N PRO A 16 34.79 32.09 -10.56
CA PRO A 16 33.97 31.05 -9.94
C PRO A 16 33.86 31.33 -8.44
N ARG A 17 32.76 31.98 -8.05
CA ARG A 17 32.44 32.27 -6.66
C ARG A 17 31.52 31.19 -6.09
N GLU A 18 32.03 30.63 -5.00
CA GLU A 18 31.41 29.76 -4.01
C GLU A 18 30.38 28.72 -4.49
N SER A 19 30.77 27.45 -4.35
CA SER A 19 29.86 26.32 -4.30
C SER A 19 28.76 26.52 -3.27
N ASP A 20 27.52 26.63 -3.75
CA ASP A 20 26.34 26.16 -3.04
C ASP A 20 25.72 25.08 -3.96
N SER A 21 26.12 23.80 -3.95
CA SER A 21 26.55 22.98 -2.79
C SER A 21 25.86 23.38 -1.50
N SER A 22 24.56 23.66 -1.59
CA SER A 22 23.64 23.31 -0.52
C SER A 22 23.86 21.81 -0.29
N VAL A 23 24.76 21.51 0.65
CA VAL A 23 24.74 20.26 1.37
C VAL A 23 23.31 20.16 1.88
N VAL A 24 22.50 19.32 1.25
CA VAL A 24 21.19 18.95 1.79
C VAL A 24 21.54 18.32 3.13
N GLY A 25 21.42 19.11 4.19
CA GLY A 25 21.89 18.71 5.49
C GLY A 25 21.15 17.44 5.87
N MET A 26 21.78 16.59 6.69
CA MET A 26 21.07 15.44 7.28
C MET A 26 19.80 15.84 8.06
N GLY A 27 19.58 17.13 8.33
CA GLY A 27 18.32 17.70 8.83
C GLY A 27 17.29 18.14 7.76
N ASP A 28 17.68 18.46 6.51
CA ASP A 28 16.72 18.79 5.43
C ASP A 28 16.05 17.54 4.86
N LEU A 29 16.68 16.36 4.99
CA LEU A 29 16.05 15.08 4.68
C LEU A 29 14.92 14.70 5.67
N LEU A 30 14.73 15.49 6.74
CA LEU A 30 13.65 15.36 7.72
C LEU A 30 12.48 16.33 7.45
N VAL A 31 12.47 17.05 6.31
CA VAL A 31 11.28 17.78 5.86
C VAL A 31 10.10 16.80 5.86
N ALA A 32 9.09 17.13 6.66
CA ALA A 32 8.07 16.20 7.10
C ALA A 32 7.49 15.40 5.93
N VAL A 33 7.39 14.07 6.12
CA VAL A 33 6.43 13.28 5.35
C VAL A 33 5.09 14.00 5.53
N PRO A 34 4.45 14.50 4.46
CA PRO A 34 3.14 15.11 4.62
C PRO A 34 2.25 14.02 5.22
N ASP A 35 1.70 14.26 6.40
CA ASP A 35 0.66 13.40 6.94
C ASP A 35 -0.43 13.32 5.87
N ASP A 36 -0.62 12.12 5.29
CA ASP A 36 -1.65 11.94 4.26
C ASP A 36 -3.02 12.19 4.92
N GLU A 37 -3.52 13.42 4.85
CA GLU A 37 -4.79 13.84 5.44
C GLU A 37 -6.03 13.20 4.77
N THR A 38 -5.82 12.22 3.89
CA THR A 38 -6.84 11.19 3.61
C THR A 38 -7.06 10.33 4.83
N GLU A 39 -8.18 10.55 5.51
CA GLU A 39 -8.67 9.74 6.62
C GLU A 39 -8.82 8.26 6.20
N LEU A 40 -7.81 7.43 6.49
CA LEU A 40 -7.84 6.01 6.18
C LEU A 40 -8.55 5.24 7.31
N PRO A 41 -9.56 4.40 7.02
CA PRO A 41 -10.27 3.64 8.05
C PRO A 41 -9.35 2.84 8.98
N CYS A 42 -8.28 2.25 8.42
CA CYS A 42 -7.26 1.48 9.16
C CYS A 42 -6.26 2.31 9.99
N ARG A 43 -6.28 3.64 9.88
CA ARG A 43 -5.53 4.56 10.77
C ARG A 43 -6.42 5.12 11.89
N VAL A 44 -7.75 5.13 11.71
CA VAL A 44 -8.71 5.77 12.63
C VAL A 44 -9.37 4.80 13.60
N GLN A 45 -9.69 3.58 13.17
CA GLN A 45 -10.22 2.55 14.07
C GLN A 45 -9.07 1.70 14.64
N ASP A 46 -9.40 0.85 15.62
CA ASP A 46 -8.50 -0.11 16.24
C ASP A 46 -7.74 -0.99 15.21
N PRO A 47 -6.39 -0.91 15.12
CA PRO A 47 -5.60 -1.71 14.19
C PRO A 47 -5.84 -3.22 14.29
N ASP A 48 -6.12 -3.75 15.49
CA ASP A 48 -6.33 -5.18 15.71
C ASP A 48 -7.55 -5.72 14.93
N LEU A 49 -8.50 -4.84 14.56
CA LEU A 49 -9.67 -5.20 13.77
C LEU A 49 -9.31 -5.70 12.36
N TRP A 50 -8.28 -5.13 11.71
CA TRP A 50 -7.77 -5.60 10.41
C TRP A 50 -7.03 -6.93 10.52
N PHE A 51 -6.63 -7.29 11.73
CA PHE A 51 -5.84 -8.45 12.10
C PHE A 51 -6.65 -9.42 12.98
N ALA A 52 -7.98 -9.33 12.94
CA ALA A 52 -8.82 -10.15 13.80
C ALA A 52 -8.74 -11.66 13.47
N GLU A 53 -8.73 -12.50 14.51
CA GLU A 53 -8.88 -13.94 14.36
C GLU A 53 -10.29 -14.33 13.92
N ASN A 54 -11.29 -13.56 14.37
CA ASN A 54 -12.72 -13.81 14.27
C ASN A 54 -13.27 -13.46 12.87
N PRO A 55 -13.95 -14.39 12.17
CA PRO A 55 -14.56 -14.11 10.86
C PRO A 55 -15.57 -12.97 10.83
N ALA A 56 -16.22 -12.64 11.96
CA ALA A 56 -17.16 -11.51 12.02
C ALA A 56 -16.45 -10.15 12.07
N GLU A 57 -15.32 -10.08 12.79
CA GLU A 57 -14.49 -8.86 12.89
C GLU A 57 -13.75 -8.60 11.58
N LEU A 58 -13.21 -9.64 10.92
CA LEU A 58 -12.65 -9.51 9.56
C LEU A 58 -13.69 -9.07 8.54
N ALA A 59 -14.95 -9.51 8.65
CA ALA A 59 -16.03 -9.03 7.78
C ALA A 59 -16.34 -7.55 8.04
N ARG A 60 -16.34 -7.10 9.29
CA ARG A 60 -16.47 -5.69 9.66
C ARG A 60 -15.29 -4.85 9.16
N ALA A 61 -14.06 -5.33 9.29
CA ALA A 61 -12.86 -4.69 8.76
C ALA A 61 -12.91 -4.55 7.23
N LYS A 62 -13.40 -5.58 6.52
CA LYS A 62 -13.65 -5.52 5.08
C LYS A 62 -14.65 -4.43 4.72
N GLN A 63 -15.81 -4.39 5.38
CA GLN A 63 -16.82 -3.34 5.18
C GLN A 63 -16.28 -1.93 5.43
N LEU A 64 -15.50 -1.73 6.51
CA LEU A 64 -14.84 -0.46 6.78
C LEU A 64 -13.79 -0.09 5.73
N CYS A 65 -13.23 -1.05 5.01
CA CYS A 65 -12.25 -0.82 3.96
C CYS A 65 -12.90 -0.39 2.63
N GLU A 66 -14.19 -0.65 2.41
CA GLU A 66 -14.92 -0.33 1.15
C GLU A 66 -14.97 1.18 0.84
N THR A 67 -14.81 2.05 1.84
CA THR A 67 -14.75 3.51 1.68
C THR A 67 -13.32 4.06 1.53
N CYS A 68 -12.30 3.20 1.55
CA CYS A 68 -10.90 3.62 1.57
C CYS A 68 -10.41 4.14 0.20
N PRO A 69 -9.88 5.37 0.09
CA PRO A 69 -9.51 5.96 -1.20
C PRO A 69 -8.35 5.25 -1.90
N ILE A 70 -7.50 4.52 -1.15
CA ILE A 70 -6.32 3.82 -1.68
C ILE A 70 -6.54 2.30 -1.84
N MET A 71 -7.79 1.83 -1.86
CA MET A 71 -8.15 0.41 -1.83
C MET A 71 -7.37 -0.45 -2.84
N ALA A 72 -7.31 -0.02 -4.10
CA ALA A 72 -6.62 -0.73 -5.18
C ALA A 72 -5.08 -0.79 -4.98
N ALA A 73 -4.46 0.31 -4.55
CA ALA A 73 -3.02 0.34 -4.29
C ALA A 73 -2.64 -0.51 -3.07
N CYS A 74 -3.48 -0.49 -2.03
CA CYS A 74 -3.35 -1.32 -0.84
C CYS A 74 -3.44 -2.83 -1.18
N LEU A 75 -4.42 -3.23 -1.99
CA LEU A 75 -4.57 -4.60 -2.46
C LEU A 75 -3.36 -5.06 -3.29
N ALA A 76 -2.91 -4.24 -4.25
CA ALA A 76 -1.74 -4.54 -5.06
C ALA A 76 -0.47 -4.73 -4.21
N GLY A 77 -0.27 -3.88 -3.20
CA GLY A 77 0.84 -4.01 -2.25
C GLY A 77 0.78 -5.28 -1.41
N ALA A 78 -0.40 -5.67 -0.91
CA ALA A 78 -0.59 -6.90 -0.14
C ALA A 78 -0.36 -8.16 -0.99
N LEU A 79 -0.84 -8.17 -2.25
CA LEU A 79 -0.56 -9.25 -3.20
C LEU A 79 0.94 -9.36 -3.49
N ALA A 80 1.63 -8.25 -3.74
CA ALA A 80 3.08 -8.24 -4.02
C ALA A 80 3.91 -8.77 -2.85
N ARG A 81 3.53 -8.44 -1.59
CA ARG A 81 4.17 -8.98 -0.38
C ARG A 81 3.76 -10.42 -0.06
N ARG A 82 2.70 -10.95 -0.70
CA ARG A 82 2.01 -12.21 -0.32
C ARG A 82 1.62 -12.20 1.16
N GLU A 83 1.01 -11.10 1.56
CA GLU A 83 0.64 -10.79 2.93
C GLU A 83 -0.09 -11.97 3.59
N PRO A 84 0.46 -12.58 4.67
CA PRO A 84 0.04 -13.91 5.09
C PRO A 84 -1.38 -13.94 5.68
N TRP A 85 -1.92 -12.83 6.18
CA TRP A 85 -3.26 -12.74 6.79
C TRP A 85 -3.74 -11.27 6.97
N GLY A 86 -5.02 -11.11 7.32
CA GLY A 86 -5.64 -9.82 7.65
C GLY A 86 -6.51 -9.24 6.51
N VAL A 87 -7.01 -8.02 6.68
CA VAL A 87 -7.79 -7.31 5.66
C VAL A 87 -6.96 -6.26 4.93
N TRP A 88 -6.89 -6.35 3.61
CA TRP A 88 -6.08 -5.48 2.77
C TRP A 88 -6.82 -5.10 1.50
N GLY A 89 -6.98 -3.80 1.25
CA GLY A 89 -7.62 -3.27 0.05
C GLY A 89 -9.00 -3.88 -0.25
N GLY A 90 -9.84 -4.03 0.77
CA GLY A 90 -11.17 -4.61 0.64
C GLY A 90 -11.21 -6.14 0.61
N GLU A 91 -10.08 -6.84 0.76
CA GLU A 91 -10.05 -8.31 0.70
C GLU A 91 -9.45 -8.97 1.95
N ILE A 92 -9.94 -10.17 2.28
CA ILE A 92 -9.45 -10.97 3.41
C ILE A 92 -8.35 -11.90 2.89
N PHE A 93 -7.17 -11.84 3.52
CA PHE A 93 -6.06 -12.73 3.24
C PHE A 93 -6.01 -13.87 4.26
N GLU A 94 -5.72 -15.08 3.76
CA GLU A 94 -5.34 -16.23 4.58
C GLU A 94 -4.27 -17.04 3.83
N ARG A 95 -3.12 -17.26 4.48
CA ARG A 95 -1.96 -17.97 3.90
C ARG A 95 -1.45 -17.35 2.59
N GLY A 96 -1.46 -16.01 2.50
CA GLY A 96 -1.00 -15.28 1.32
C GLY A 96 -1.96 -15.31 0.13
N SER A 97 -3.20 -15.80 0.31
CA SER A 97 -4.24 -15.88 -0.72
C SER A 97 -5.49 -15.11 -0.30
N VAL A 98 -6.15 -14.46 -1.26
CA VAL A 98 -7.45 -13.81 -1.03
C VAL A 98 -8.54 -14.87 -0.86
N ILE A 99 -9.39 -14.69 0.15
CA ILE A 99 -10.53 -15.53 0.45
C ILE A 99 -11.80 -14.70 0.67
N ALA A 100 -12.96 -15.23 0.26
CA ALA A 100 -14.23 -14.52 0.45
C ALA A 100 -14.65 -14.40 1.93
N LYS A 101 -14.30 -15.39 2.76
CA LYS A 101 -14.58 -15.42 4.21
C LYS A 101 -13.70 -16.44 4.93
N LYS A 102 -13.07 -16.02 6.03
CA LYS A 102 -12.31 -16.93 6.93
C LYS A 102 -13.25 -17.96 7.57
N ARG A 103 -12.87 -19.23 7.56
CA ARG A 103 -13.63 -20.28 8.26
C ARG A 103 -13.31 -20.22 9.76
N PRO A 104 -14.31 -20.32 10.67
CA PRO A 104 -14.02 -20.36 12.10
C PRO A 104 -13.16 -21.58 12.44
N ARG A 105 -12.18 -21.41 13.34
CA ARG A 105 -11.36 -22.52 13.84
C ARG A 105 -12.25 -23.54 14.56
N GLY A 106 -11.93 -24.84 14.42
CA GLY A 106 -12.61 -25.95 15.08
C GLY A 106 -13.14 -27.00 14.11
N ARG A 107 -13.83 -28.01 14.64
CA ARG A 107 -14.48 -29.05 13.84
C ARG A 107 -15.61 -28.42 13.00
N PRO A 108 -15.70 -28.67 11.68
CA PRO A 108 -16.84 -28.24 10.87
C PRO A 108 -18.15 -28.69 11.52
N ARG A 109 -19.15 -27.80 11.59
CA ARG A 109 -20.48 -28.18 12.07
C ARG A 109 -21.07 -29.14 11.05
N LYS A 110 -21.82 -30.15 11.52
CA LYS A 110 -22.36 -31.22 10.66
C LYS A 110 -23.26 -30.70 9.52
N ALA A 111 -23.79 -29.47 9.65
CA ALA A 111 -24.58 -28.78 8.63
C ALA A 111 -23.74 -28.08 7.53
N ASP A 112 -22.46 -27.78 7.77
CA ASP A 112 -21.58 -27.09 6.81
C ASP A 112 -20.81 -28.07 5.91
N SER A 113 -20.89 -29.38 6.18
CA SER A 113 -20.36 -30.42 5.30
C SER A 113 -21.24 -30.50 4.04
N PRO A 114 -20.69 -30.36 2.82
CA PRO A 114 -21.47 -30.58 1.62
C PRO A 114 -21.96 -32.03 1.61
N ILE A 115 -23.29 -32.21 1.60
CA ILE A 115 -23.91 -33.53 1.47
C ILE A 115 -23.58 -34.05 0.06
N ILE A 116 -22.59 -34.94 -0.03
CA ILE A 116 -22.28 -35.67 -1.25
C ILE A 116 -23.43 -36.65 -1.49
N THR A 117 -24.49 -36.17 -2.12
CA THR A 117 -25.64 -37.00 -2.51
C THR A 117 -25.21 -37.93 -3.63
N GLY A 118 -24.96 -39.19 -3.27
CA GLY A 118 -24.63 -40.25 -4.22
C GLY A 118 -25.84 -40.54 -5.10
N LYS A 119 -25.80 -40.08 -6.35
CA LYS A 119 -26.80 -40.42 -7.36
C LYS A 119 -26.72 -41.93 -7.66
N GLY A 120 -27.70 -42.69 -7.16
CA GLY A 120 -27.80 -44.11 -7.40
C GLY A 120 -28.01 -44.43 -8.89
N ALA A 121 -27.36 -45.49 -9.36
CA ALA A 121 -27.56 -46.07 -10.68
C ALA A 121 -27.39 -47.60 -10.60
N ALA A 122 -28.51 -48.32 -10.55
CA ALA A 122 -28.61 -49.74 -10.87
C ALA A 122 -30.10 -50.13 -11.00
N ALA A 123 -30.55 -50.32 -12.24
CA ALA A 123 -31.72 -51.09 -12.65
C ALA A 123 -31.42 -51.61 -14.06
#